data_AF-A0A317CLV1-F1
#
_entry.id   AF-A0A317CLV1-F1
#
_cell.length_a   1.000
_cell.length_b   1.000
_cell.length_c   1.000
_cell.angle_alpha   90.00
_cell.angle_beta   90.00
_cell.angle_gamma   90.00
#
_symmetry.space_group_name_H-M   'P 1'
#
loop_
_entity.id
_entity.type
_entity.pdbx_description
1 polymer ?
#
loop_
_entity_poly.entity_id
_entity_poly.type
_entity_poly.pdbx_seq_one_letter_code
_entity_poly.pdbx_strand_id
1 'polypeptide(L)'
;MSILADITDFSALGRLSSRDICFYLIKHKWVKVAEAAGVVIFDSPTKVKVRLWVPLEGGTQEDYVLSMGKLIRTLSSYEARSQLDILEDLTFFLSVM
;
A
#
# COMPACT_ATOMS: atom_id res chain seq x y z
N MET A 1 -8.79 0.58 -23.41
CA MET A 1 -8.84 0.16 -22.00
C MET A 1 -7.48 -0.43 -21.66
N SER A 2 -6.64 0.27 -20.89
CA SER A 2 -5.36 -0.27 -20.46
C SER A 2 -5.62 -1.29 -19.35
N ILE A 3 -5.23 -2.54 -19.59
CA ILE A 3 -5.18 -3.56 -18.54
C ILE A 3 -4.04 -3.12 -17.62
N LEU A 4 -4.37 -2.41 -16.54
CA LEU A 4 -3.43 -2.15 -15.46
C LEU A 4 -3.10 -3.51 -14.84
N ALA A 5 -1.97 -4.08 -15.24
CA ALA A 5 -1.41 -5.26 -14.62
C ALA A 5 -1.06 -4.92 -13.16
N ASP A 6 -1.52 -5.75 -12.24
CA ASP A 6 -1.08 -5.66 -10.85
C ASP A 6 0.36 -6.17 -10.81
N ILE A 7 1.25 -5.46 -10.12
CA ILE A 7 2.51 -6.06 -9.73
C ILE A 7 2.17 -7.17 -8.73
N THR A 8 2.48 -8.42 -9.08
CA THR A 8 2.31 -9.59 -8.20
C THR A 8 3.66 -10.22 -7.87
N ASP A 9 4.75 -9.45 -7.98
CA ASP A 9 6.09 -9.94 -7.67
C ASP A 9 6.20 -10.20 -6.16
N PHE A 10 6.10 -11.48 -5.80
CA PHE A 10 6.20 -11.99 -4.43
C PHE A 10 7.51 -11.58 -3.75
N SER A 11 8.60 -11.42 -4.50
CA SER A 11 9.91 -11.09 -3.94
C SER A 11 10.04 -9.62 -3.55
N ALA A 12 9.37 -8.73 -4.28
CA ALA A 12 9.34 -7.29 -3.99
C ALA A 12 8.25 -6.94 -2.97
N LEU A 13 7.02 -7.44 -3.17
CA LEU A 13 5.89 -7.12 -2.30
C LEU A 13 5.94 -7.87 -0.96
N GLY A 14 6.42 -9.11 -0.95
CA GLY A 14 6.51 -9.92 0.28
C GLY A 14 7.53 -9.41 1.29
N ARG A 15 8.37 -8.43 0.93
CA ARG A 15 9.35 -7.78 1.82
C ARG A 15 8.83 -6.50 2.45
N LEU A 16 7.75 -5.92 1.93
CA LEU A 16 7.16 -4.71 2.49
C LEU A 16 6.37 -5.13 3.73
N SER A 17 6.73 -4.59 4.90
CA SER A 17 5.93 -4.82 6.09
C SER A 17 4.73 -3.86 6.09
N SER A 18 3.64 -4.31 6.70
CA SER A 18 2.44 -3.49 6.89
C SER A 18 2.75 -2.20 7.67
N ARG A 19 3.75 -2.27 8.56
CA ARG A 19 4.20 -1.16 9.39
C ARG A 19 4.80 -0.04 8.56
N ASP A 20 5.64 -0.37 7.58
CA ASP A 20 6.34 0.61 6.76
C ASP A 20 5.37 1.34 5.83
N ILE A 21 4.41 0.60 5.28
CA ILE A 21 3.32 1.17 4.48
C ILE A 21 2.49 2.13 5.35
N CYS A 22 2.12 1.73 6.57
CA CYS A 22 1.41 2.63 7.50
C CYS A 22 2.20 3.92 7.77
N PHE A 23 3.51 3.81 8.01
CA PHE A 23 4.35 4.99 8.25
C PHE A 23 4.47 5.90 7.03
N TYR A 24 4.66 5.33 5.83
CA TYR A 24 4.63 6.07 4.58
C TYR A 24 3.33 6.86 4.44
N LEU A 25 2.18 6.20 4.62
CA LEU A 25 0.86 6.83 4.51
C LEU A 25 0.69 7.99 5.52
N ILE A 26 1.08 7.80 6.78
CA ILE A 26 1.03 8.85 7.81
C ILE A 26 1.92 10.05 7.43
N LYS A 27 3.15 9.79 6.95
CA LYS A 27 4.08 10.83 6.50
C LYS A 27 3.48 11.65 5.34
N HIS A 28 2.74 10.98 4.46
CA HIS A 28 2.02 11.56 3.33
C HIS A 28 0.61 12.07 3.70
N LYS A 29 0.35 12.29 4.99
CA LYS A 29 -0.87 12.91 5.54
C LYS A 29 -2.15 12.09 5.40
N TRP A 30 -2.08 10.83 5.00
CA TRP A 30 -3.24 9.94 5.10
C TRP A 30 -3.68 9.78 6.56
N VAL A 31 -4.99 9.69 6.76
CA VAL A 31 -5.58 9.65 8.10
C VAL A 31 -5.99 8.23 8.41
N LYS A 32 -5.39 7.63 9.44
CA LYS A 32 -5.87 6.34 9.98
C LYS A 32 -7.25 6.53 10.58
N VAL A 33 -8.24 5.80 10.09
CA VAL A 33 -9.64 5.91 10.54
C VAL A 33 -10.13 4.69 11.30
N ALA A 34 -9.55 3.52 11.05
CA ALA A 34 -9.90 2.29 11.76
C ALA A 34 -8.77 1.26 11.69
N GLU A 35 -8.84 0.28 12.57
CA GLU A 35 -8.04 -0.94 12.54
C GLU A 35 -8.94 -2.09 13.02
N ALA A 36 -9.17 -3.06 12.15
CA ALA A 36 -10.05 -4.19 12.44
C ALA A 36 -9.78 -5.33 11.46
N ALA A 37 -10.12 -6.57 11.84
CA ALA A 37 -10.13 -7.72 10.95
C ALA A 37 -8.82 -7.93 10.12
N GLY A 38 -7.67 -7.69 10.74
CA GLY A 38 -6.36 -7.87 10.08
C GLY A 38 -6.03 -6.79 9.04
N VAL A 39 -6.70 -5.63 9.06
CA VAL A 39 -6.34 -4.49 8.21
C VAL A 39 -6.30 -3.18 9.00
N VAL A 40 -5.46 -2.24 8.54
CA VAL A 40 -5.47 -0.83 8.94
C VAL A 40 -6.08 -0.01 7.81
N ILE A 41 -7.06 0.82 8.14
CA ILE A 41 -7.83 1.59 7.15
C ILE A 41 -7.41 3.06 7.20
N PHE A 42 -7.09 3.61 6.02
CA PHE A 42 -6.72 5.01 5.84
C PHE A 42 -7.65 5.72 4.87
N ASP A 43 -8.01 6.96 5.19
CA ASP A 43 -8.70 7.88 4.29
C ASP A 43 -7.73 8.90 3.70
N SER A 44 -7.96 9.24 2.43
CA SER A 44 -7.18 10.21 1.66
C SER A 44 -7.16 11.59 2.33
N PRO A 45 -6.01 12.30 2.31
CA PRO A 45 -5.91 13.66 2.86
C PRO A 45 -6.69 14.73 2.07
N THR A 46 -7.06 14.42 0.82
CA THR A 46 -7.68 15.38 -0.11
C THR A 46 -9.20 15.27 -0.15
N LYS A 47 -9.85 16.18 -0.88
CA LYS A 47 -11.30 16.14 -1.14
C LYS A 47 -11.77 14.93 -1.96
N VAL A 48 -10.87 14.27 -2.71
CA VAL A 48 -11.18 13.02 -3.42
C VAL A 48 -11.23 11.89 -2.40
N LYS A 49 -12.41 11.32 -2.14
CA LYS A 49 -12.57 10.24 -1.17
C LYS A 49 -12.01 8.92 -1.70
N VAL A 50 -10.76 8.63 -1.35
CA VAL A 50 -10.16 7.30 -1.54
C VAL A 50 -9.85 6.69 -0.19
N ARG A 51 -10.11 5.39 -0.07
CA ARG A 51 -9.82 4.61 1.11
C ARG A 51 -8.80 3.53 0.77
N LEU A 52 -7.84 3.33 1.65
CA LEU A 52 -6.84 2.28 1.54
C LEU A 52 -6.99 1.31 2.70
N TRP A 53 -6.77 0.03 2.39
CA TRP A 53 -6.77 -1.06 3.35
C TRP A 53 -5.39 -1.69 3.34
N VAL A 54 -4.61 -1.42 4.38
CA VAL A 54 -3.30 -2.02 4.59
C VAL A 54 -3.53 -3.35 5.30
N PRO A 55 -3.28 -4.51 4.67
CA PRO A 55 -3.31 -5.80 5.34
C PRO A 55 -2.23 -5.84 6.39
N LEU A 56 -2.56 -6.30 7.60
CA LEU A 56 -1.60 -6.70 8.62
C LEU A 56 -1.08 -8.09 8.27
N GLU A 57 0.14 -8.43 8.71
CA GLU A 57 0.72 -9.76 8.52
C GLU A 57 -0.14 -10.81 9.25
N GLY A 58 -1.07 -11.42 8.51
CA GLY A 58 -2.00 -12.43 8.99
C GLY A 58 -2.71 -13.09 7.81
N GLY A 59 -2.79 -14.42 7.81
CA GLY A 59 -3.27 -15.19 6.66
C GLY A 59 -2.13 -15.85 5.87
N THR A 60 -2.40 -16.24 4.62
CA THR A 60 -1.37 -16.84 3.75
C THR A 60 -0.48 -15.77 3.13
N GLN A 61 0.75 -16.14 2.77
CA GLN A 61 1.68 -15.23 2.08
C GLN A 61 1.11 -14.76 0.73
N GLU A 62 0.35 -15.61 0.04
CA GLU A 62 -0.30 -15.26 -1.22
C GLU A 62 -1.39 -14.20 -1.05
N ASP A 63 -2.27 -14.36 -0.05
CA ASP A 63 -3.32 -13.38 0.26
C ASP A 63 -2.73 -12.02 0.61
N TYR A 64 -1.63 -12.02 1.36
CA TYR A 64 -0.89 -10.82 1.72
C TYR A 64 -0.36 -10.09 0.48
N VAL A 65 0.38 -10.80 -0.39
CA VAL A 65 0.95 -10.22 -1.62
C VAL A 65 -0.14 -9.69 -2.55
N LEU A 66 -1.23 -10.43 -2.73
CA LEU A 66 -2.37 -9.98 -3.54
C LEU A 66 -3.03 -8.73 -2.98
N SER A 67 -3.22 -8.69 -1.65
CA SER A 67 -3.78 -7.52 -0.98
C SER A 67 -2.84 -6.31 -1.10
N MET A 68 -1.53 -6.54 -1.08
CA MET A 68 -0.53 -5.50 -1.30
C MET A 68 -0.47 -4.99 -2.72
N GLY A 69 -0.54 -5.86 -3.73
CA GLY A 69 -0.66 -5.43 -5.12
C GLY A 69 -1.87 -4.50 -5.33
N LYS A 70 -3.03 -4.85 -4.77
CA LYS A 70 -4.25 -4.01 -4.84
C LYS A 70 -4.08 -2.66 -4.15
N LEU A 71 -3.45 -2.63 -2.97
CA LEU A 71 -3.16 -1.38 -2.27
C LEU A 71 -2.26 -0.48 -3.10
N ILE A 72 -1.13 -1.01 -3.59
CA ILE A 72 -0.15 -0.24 -4.38
C ILE A 72 -0.78 0.30 -5.66
N ARG A 73 -1.61 -0.49 -6.35
CA ARG A 73 -2.37 -0.02 -7.50
C ARG A 73 -3.34 1.11 -7.15
N THR A 74 -4.06 0.99 -6.04
CA THR A 74 -5.02 2.02 -5.60
C THR A 74 -4.29 3.32 -5.27
N LEU A 75 -3.17 3.21 -4.56
CA LEU A 75 -2.32 4.34 -4.21
C LEU A 75 -1.70 4.99 -5.46
N SER A 76 -1.14 4.20 -6.37
CA SER A 76 -0.60 4.64 -7.67
C SER A 76 -1.64 5.40 -8.49
N SER A 77 -2.87 4.88 -8.55
CA SER A 77 -3.97 5.53 -9.27
C SER A 77 -4.38 6.85 -8.62
N TYR A 78 -4.41 6.91 -7.28
CA TYR A 78 -4.71 8.12 -6.54
C TYR A 78 -3.62 9.20 -6.68
N GLU A 79 -2.34 8.81 -6.60
CA GLU A 79 -1.21 9.73 -6.73
C GLU A 79 -0.89 10.08 -8.19
N ALA A 80 -1.53 9.45 -9.17
CA ALA A 80 -1.22 9.57 -10.60
C ALA A 80 0.26 9.27 -10.92
N ARG A 81 0.82 8.27 -10.22
CA ARG A 81 2.22 7.81 -10.34
C ARG A 81 2.27 6.35 -10.76
N SER A 82 3.40 5.87 -11.28
CA SER A 82 3.53 4.44 -11.61
C SER A 82 3.58 3.59 -10.33
N GLN A 83 3.16 2.31 -10.41
CA GLN A 83 3.29 1.40 -9.27
C GLN A 83 4.76 1.18 -8.87
N LEU A 84 5.69 1.25 -9.83
CA LEU A 84 7.13 1.13 -9.59
C LEU A 84 7.64 2.30 -8.72
N ASP A 85 7.26 3.53 -9.04
CA ASP A 85 7.69 4.72 -8.26
C ASP A 85 7.23 4.63 -6.80
N ILE A 86 6.01 4.13 -6.58
CA ILE A 86 5.47 3.90 -5.23
C ILE A 86 6.29 2.84 -4.49
N LEU A 87 6.66 1.75 -5.17
CA LEU A 87 7.48 0.69 -4.57
C LEU A 87 8.90 1.17 -4.26
N GLU A 88 9.50 1.98 -5.12
CA GLU A 88 10.80 2.59 -4.89
C GLU A 88 10.77 3.51 -3.67
N ASP A 89 9.74 4.35 -3.52
CA ASP A 89 9.58 5.21 -2.35
C ASP A 89 9.47 4.39 -1.06
N LEU A 90 8.67 3.33 -1.07
CA LEU A 90 8.49 2.42 0.07
C LEU A 90 9.78 1.67 0.41
N THR A 91 10.55 1.25 -0.60
CA THR A 91 11.81 0.52 -0.42
C THR A 91 12.93 1.45 0.03
N PHE A 92 12.98 2.67 -0.49
CA PHE A 92 13.92 3.68 -0.03
C PHE A 92 13.66 4.05 1.43
N PHE A 93 12.39 4.17 1.83
CA PHE A 93 12.01 4.41 3.23
C PHE A 93 12.60 3.36 4.18
N LEU A 94 12.64 2.09 3.78
CA LEU A 94 13.27 1.00 4.54
C LEU A 94 14.80 1.14 4.68
N SER A 95 15.48 1.75 3.71
CA SER A 95 16.94 1.87 3.72
C SER A 95 17.48 3.01 4.60
N VAL A 96 16.60 3.93 5.02
CA VAL A 96 16.97 5.15 5.77
C VAL A 96 16.50 5.10 7.22
N MET A 97 15.70 4.10 7.60
CA MET A 97 15.30 3.80 8.99
C MET A 97 16.23 2.79 9.65
#